data_AF-A0A7S4CQM8-F1
#
_entry.id   AF-A0A7S4CQM8-F1
#
_cell.length_a   1.000
_cell.length_b   1.000
_cell.length_c   1.000
_cell.angle_alpha   90.00
_cell.angle_beta   90.00
_cell.angle_gamma   90.00
#
_symmetry.space_group_name_H-M   'P 1'
#
loop_
_entity.id
_entity.type
_entity.pdbx_description
1 polymer ?
#
loop_
_entity_poly.entity_id
_entity_poly.type
_entity_poly.pdbx_seq_one_letter_code
_entity_poly.pdbx_strand_id
1 'polypeptide(L)'
;DGQAPIEMTYDFAEVLASQTSRIQNFSLQMAAELDKKLYTLIEEEKNSGGKRKDHFLAAAHKVGEEFVRLKSYVAVNRLALDKIVKKHDKHAPLTFKQVFPKFFDTRKLIDITFFDAQILALSDFYAKLRGENVDKNIAIGTNFERQSIKYWVHPEDMMTVI
;
A
#
# COMPACT_ATOMS: atom_id res chain seq x y z
N ASP A 1 30.93 39.85 15.88
CA ASP A 1 30.93 38.40 15.52
C ASP A 1 29.63 37.75 15.98
N GLY A 2 28.68 37.49 15.07
CA GLY A 2 27.38 36.93 15.50
C GLY A 2 26.31 36.66 14.44
N GLN A 3 26.56 36.90 13.15
CA GLN A 3 25.54 36.76 12.09
C GLN A 3 25.52 35.37 11.42
N ALA A 4 26.60 34.58 11.54
CA ALA A 4 26.76 33.30 10.84
C ALA A 4 25.76 32.17 11.19
N PRO A 5 25.13 32.06 12.38
CA PRO A 5 24.31 30.89 12.70
C PRO A 5 22.93 30.90 12.03
N ILE A 6 22.43 32.06 11.58
CA ILE A 6 21.11 32.17 10.97
C ILE A 6 21.19 31.81 9.47
N GLU A 7 22.16 32.37 8.74
CA GLU A 7 22.30 32.12 7.29
C GLU A 7 22.50 30.62 6.97
N MET A 8 23.32 29.91 7.75
CA MET A 8 23.49 28.46 7.58
C MET A 8 22.19 27.66 7.79
N THR A 9 21.29 28.12 8.67
CA THR A 9 20.01 27.42 8.89
C THR A 9 19.01 27.65 7.76
N TYR A 10 19.06 28.81 7.09
CA TYR A 10 18.27 29.08 5.90
C TYR A 10 18.75 28.27 4.69
N ASP A 11 20.07 28.18 4.49
CA ASP A 11 20.66 27.35 3.43
C ASP A 11 20.27 25.87 3.61
N PHE A 12 20.37 25.36 4.85
CA PHE A 12 19.88 24.02 5.18
C PHE A 12 18.38 23.84 4.87
N ALA A 13 17.55 24.84 5.18
CA ALA A 13 16.12 24.80 4.89
C ALA A 13 15.82 24.72 3.39
N GLU A 14 16.54 25.51 2.59
CA GLU A 14 16.37 25.56 1.14
C GLU A 14 16.80 24.23 0.49
N VAL A 15 17.95 23.70 0.89
CA VAL A 15 18.42 22.39 0.42
C VAL A 15 17.43 21.29 0.80
N LEU A 16 16.93 21.28 2.04
CA LEU A 16 15.97 20.29 2.50
C LEU A 16 14.64 20.38 1.75
N ALA A 17 14.15 21.60 1.49
CA ALA A 17 12.94 21.82 0.68
C ALA A 17 13.13 21.31 -0.75
N SER A 18 14.26 21.63 -1.39
CA SER A 18 14.61 21.16 -2.73
C SER A 18 14.68 19.63 -2.81
N GLN A 19 15.32 18.97 -1.84
CA GLN A 19 15.36 17.51 -1.79
C GLN A 19 13.97 16.90 -1.55
N THR A 20 13.17 17.50 -0.66
CA THR A 20 11.81 17.05 -0.38
C THR A 20 10.94 17.11 -1.65
N SER A 21 10.99 18.22 -2.39
CA SER A 21 10.28 18.38 -3.66
C SER A 21 10.76 17.40 -4.72
N ARG A 22 12.08 17.14 -4.81
CA ARG A 22 12.63 16.14 -5.72
C ARG A 22 12.10 14.74 -5.43
N ILE A 23 12.11 14.33 -4.16
CA ILE A 23 11.59 13.03 -3.73
C ILE A 23 10.08 12.94 -4.00
N GLN A 24 9.33 14.00 -3.69
CA GLN A 24 7.90 14.07 -3.94
C GLN A 24 7.58 13.91 -5.42
N ASN A 25 8.21 14.70 -6.30
CA ASN A 25 7.96 14.66 -7.74
C ASN A 25 8.28 13.28 -8.33
N PHE A 26 9.42 12.70 -7.95
CA PHE A 26 9.77 11.35 -8.39
C PHE A 26 8.74 10.32 -7.92
N SER A 27 8.34 10.40 -6.64
CA SER A 27 7.38 9.45 -6.07
C SER A 27 6.03 9.57 -6.77
N LEU A 28 5.53 10.79 -7.00
CA LEU A 28 4.27 11.04 -7.69
C LEU A 28 4.29 10.56 -9.15
N GLN A 29 5.40 10.79 -9.85
CA GLN A 29 5.56 10.28 -11.21
C GLN A 29 5.50 8.74 -11.22
N MET A 30 6.26 8.08 -10.34
CA MET A 30 6.26 6.62 -10.27
C MET A 30 4.90 6.04 -9.85
N ALA A 31 4.21 6.72 -8.94
CA ALA A 31 2.86 6.39 -8.53
C ALA A 31 1.88 6.44 -9.72
N ALA A 32 1.91 7.53 -10.50
CA ALA A 32 1.06 7.67 -11.68
C ALA A 32 1.37 6.61 -12.76
N GLU A 33 2.64 6.25 -12.94
CA GLU A 33 3.04 5.17 -13.85
C GLU A 33 2.52 3.81 -13.40
N LEU A 34 2.58 3.51 -12.09
CA LEU A 34 2.04 2.26 -11.53
C LEU A 34 0.52 2.19 -11.65
N ASP A 35 -0.18 3.28 -11.35
CA ASP A 35 -1.64 3.38 -11.52
C ASP A 35 -2.05 3.09 -12.96
N LYS A 36 -1.34 3.71 -13.91
CA LYS A 36 -1.59 3.49 -15.33
C LYS A 36 -1.35 2.03 -15.72
N LYS A 37 -0.24 1.43 -15.28
CA LYS A 37 0.08 0.00 -15.54
C LYS A 37 -0.99 -0.93 -14.98
N LEU A 38 -1.45 -0.68 -13.75
CA LEU A 38 -2.50 -1.49 -13.12
C LEU A 38 -3.83 -1.33 -13.86
N TYR A 39 -4.21 -0.11 -14.23
CA TYR A 39 -5.42 0.14 -14.99
C TYR A 39 -5.41 -0.56 -16.35
N THR A 40 -4.31 -0.45 -17.11
CA THR A 40 -4.17 -1.13 -18.40
C THR A 40 -4.24 -2.65 -18.25
N LEU A 41 -3.60 -3.20 -17.21
CA LEU A 41 -3.63 -4.63 -16.92
C LEU A 41 -5.06 -5.13 -16.65
N ILE A 42 -5.82 -4.38 -15.86
CA ILE A 42 -7.21 -4.69 -15.53
C ILE A 42 -8.10 -4.64 -16.79
N GLU A 43 -7.93 -3.64 -17.64
CA GLU A 43 -8.71 -3.53 -18.89
C GLU A 43 -8.34 -4.61 -19.91
N GLU A 44 -7.06 -4.97 -20.03
CA GLU A 44 -6.61 -6.07 -20.88
C GLU A 44 -7.17 -7.42 -20.44
N GLU A 45 -7.26 -7.68 -19.14
CA GLU A 45 -7.84 -8.89 -18.58
C GLU A 45 -9.34 -9.00 -18.90
N LYS A 46 -10.09 -7.92 -18.70
CA LYS A 46 -11.52 -7.84 -19.06
C LYS A 46 -11.75 -8.14 -20.53
N ASN A 47 -10.96 -7.55 -21.42
CA ASN A 47 -11.06 -7.74 -22.86
C ASN A 47 -10.64 -9.15 -23.31
N SER A 48 -9.74 -9.79 -22.57
CA SER A 48 -9.24 -11.15 -22.87
C SER A 48 -10.20 -12.26 -22.43
N GLY A 49 -11.22 -11.93 -21.62
CA GLY A 49 -12.23 -12.88 -21.15
C GLY A 49 -11.64 -14.07 -20.39
N GLY A 50 -10.58 -13.84 -19.61
CA GLY A 50 -9.90 -14.88 -18.82
C GLY A 50 -8.99 -15.83 -19.61
N LYS A 51 -8.75 -15.60 -20.91
CA LYS A 51 -7.71 -16.32 -21.66
C LYS A 51 -6.33 -15.82 -21.19
N ARG A 52 -5.40 -16.75 -20.90
CA ARG A 52 -4.02 -16.47 -20.43
C ARG A 52 -3.90 -15.95 -18.97
N LYS A 53 -4.61 -16.56 -18.03
CA LYS A 53 -4.53 -16.22 -16.59
C LYS A 53 -3.09 -16.15 -16.07
N ASP A 54 -2.24 -17.11 -16.45
CA ASP A 54 -0.84 -17.17 -15.98
C ASP A 54 -0.02 -15.95 -16.40
N HIS A 55 -0.28 -15.41 -17.60
CA HIS A 55 0.37 -14.19 -18.09
C HIS A 55 -0.03 -12.98 -17.24
N PHE A 56 -1.34 -12.82 -16.97
CA PHE A 56 -1.83 -11.72 -16.14
C PHE A 56 -1.36 -11.84 -14.69
N LEU A 57 -1.24 -13.05 -14.18
CA LEU A 57 -0.72 -13.32 -12.84
C LEU A 57 0.77 -12.95 -12.72
N ALA A 58 1.58 -13.33 -13.71
CA ALA A 58 2.99 -12.93 -13.77
C ALA A 58 3.15 -11.40 -13.91
N ALA A 59 2.32 -10.76 -14.72
CA ALA A 59 2.34 -9.32 -14.90
C ALA A 59 1.87 -8.56 -13.62
N ALA A 60 0.83 -9.05 -12.94
CA ALA A 60 0.41 -8.54 -11.64
C ALA A 60 1.49 -8.69 -10.58
N HIS A 61 2.27 -9.78 -10.62
CA HIS A 61 3.40 -9.99 -9.72
C HIS A 61 4.47 -8.94 -9.91
N LYS A 62 4.82 -8.66 -11.17
CA LYS A 62 5.77 -7.60 -11.49
C LYS A 62 5.30 -6.23 -11.03
N VAL A 63 4.02 -5.88 -11.25
CA VAL A 63 3.44 -4.61 -10.76
C VAL A 63 3.48 -4.56 -9.23
N GLY A 64 3.16 -5.67 -8.56
CA GLY A 64 3.25 -5.78 -7.10
C GLY A 64 4.66 -5.59 -6.56
N GLU A 65 5.68 -6.16 -7.20
CA GLU A 65 7.08 -5.93 -6.83
C GLU A 65 7.49 -4.46 -7.00
N GLU A 66 7.14 -3.83 -8.12
CA GLU A 66 7.41 -2.41 -8.36
C GLU A 66 6.71 -1.51 -7.33
N PHE A 67 5.47 -1.84 -6.96
CA PHE A 67 4.72 -1.19 -5.89
C PHE A 67 5.44 -1.29 -4.53
N VAL A 68 5.88 -2.48 -4.15
CA VAL A 68 6.63 -2.69 -2.89
C VAL A 68 7.92 -1.86 -2.88
N ARG A 69 8.64 -1.81 -4.00
CA ARG A 69 9.87 -0.98 -4.12
C ARG A 69 9.55 0.50 -3.94
N LEU A 70 8.50 1.02 -4.56
CA LEU A 70 8.09 2.42 -4.39
C LEU A 70 7.69 2.72 -2.94
N LYS A 71 6.91 1.84 -2.32
CA LYS A 71 6.51 1.97 -0.91
C LYS A 71 7.73 2.02 0.01
N SER A 72 8.68 1.11 -0.16
CA SER A 72 9.94 1.09 0.60
C SER A 72 10.77 2.35 0.36
N TYR A 73 10.87 2.82 -0.89
CA TYR A 73 11.56 4.06 -1.22
C TYR A 73 10.97 5.26 -0.47
N VAL A 74 9.65 5.45 -0.51
CA VAL A 74 8.99 6.55 0.20
C VAL A 74 9.16 6.45 1.71
N ALA A 75 9.02 5.24 2.27
CA ALA A 75 9.16 5.01 3.70
C ALA A 75 10.57 5.34 4.22
N VAL A 76 11.62 4.89 3.51
CA VAL A 76 13.01 5.16 3.87
C VAL A 76 13.31 6.65 3.77
N ASN A 77 12.87 7.32 2.70
CA ASN A 77 13.10 8.76 2.53
C ASN A 77 12.38 9.59 3.59
N ARG A 78 11.14 9.25 3.92
CA ARG A 78 10.40 9.90 5.01
C ARG A 78 11.16 9.81 6.34
N LEU A 79 11.63 8.61 6.68
CA LEU A 79 12.41 8.38 7.89
C LEU A 79 13.75 9.14 7.86
N ALA A 80 14.42 9.18 6.71
CA ALA A 80 15.68 9.88 6.53
C ALA A 80 15.54 11.39 6.75
N LEU A 81 14.50 12.01 6.16
CA LEU A 81 14.19 13.42 6.34
C LEU A 81 13.92 13.75 7.81
N ASP A 82 13.09 12.95 8.50
CA ASP A 82 12.81 13.12 9.93
C ASP A 82 14.09 13.00 10.78
N LYS A 83 14.99 12.07 10.44
CA LYS A 83 16.27 11.87 11.14
C LYS A 83 17.25 13.01 10.89
N ILE A 84 17.34 13.52 9.65
CA ILE A 84 18.22 14.64 9.29
C ILE A 84 17.81 15.89 10.05
N VAL A 85 16.50 16.21 10.11
CA VAL A 85 16.01 17.34 10.90
C VAL A 85 16.29 17.15 12.39
N LYS A 86 16.03 15.96 12.95
CA LYS A 86 16.37 15.68 14.36
C LYS A 86 17.87 15.84 14.64
N LYS A 87 18.73 15.44 13.69
CA LYS A 87 20.19 15.59 13.83
C LYS A 87 20.59 17.06 13.77
N HIS A 88 20.01 17.83 12.84
CA HIS A 88 20.18 19.27 12.79
C HIS A 88 19.79 19.90 14.14
N ASP A 89 18.58 19.64 14.63
CA ASP A 89 18.07 20.19 15.90
C ASP A 89 18.94 19.85 17.12
N LYS A 90 19.67 18.73 17.09
CA LYS A 90 20.57 18.33 18.17
C LYS A 90 21.91 19.10 18.15
N HIS A 91 22.40 19.48 16.99
CA HIS A 91 23.74 20.05 16.80
C HIS A 91 23.74 21.53 16.46
N ALA A 92 22.60 22.07 16.02
CA ALA A 92 22.41 23.47 15.72
C ALA A 92 21.87 24.22 16.95
N PRO A 93 22.27 25.48 17.17
CA PRO A 93 21.75 26.30 18.26
C PRO A 93 20.27 26.71 18.04
N LEU A 94 19.78 26.62 16.80
CA LEU A 94 18.42 26.97 16.40
C LEU A 94 17.65 25.71 15.99
N THR A 95 16.51 25.48 16.63
CA THR A 95 15.63 24.35 16.33
C THR A 95 14.88 24.60 15.02
N PHE A 96 15.19 23.81 13.98
CA PHE A 96 14.59 23.91 12.67
C PHE A 96 13.07 23.75 12.70
N LYS A 97 12.55 22.82 13.52
CA LYS A 97 11.10 22.59 13.65
C LYS A 97 10.33 23.78 14.22
N GLN A 98 10.97 24.62 15.02
CA GLN A 98 10.34 25.80 15.60
C GLN A 98 10.35 26.98 14.62
N VAL A 99 11.45 27.13 13.87
CA VAL A 99 11.66 28.25 12.95
C VAL A 99 10.99 28.02 11.58
N PHE A 100 10.98 26.78 11.10
CA PHE A 100 10.54 26.42 9.74
C PHE A 100 9.45 25.32 9.68
N PRO A 101 8.38 25.38 10.48
CA PRO A 101 7.35 24.33 10.48
C PRO A 101 6.61 24.19 9.14
N LYS A 102 6.54 25.27 8.34
CA LYS A 102 5.88 25.27 7.03
C LYS A 102 6.68 24.57 5.93
N PHE A 103 8.02 24.57 6.06
CA PHE A 103 8.93 24.01 5.06
C PHE A 103 9.10 22.50 5.23
N PHE A 104 8.71 21.96 6.38
CA PHE A 104 8.87 20.55 6.70
C PHE A 104 7.56 19.91 7.10
N ASP A 105 6.84 19.42 6.09
CA ASP A 105 5.79 18.45 6.32
C ASP A 105 6.09 17.18 5.53
N THR A 106 6.70 16.20 6.19
CA THR A 106 7.04 14.90 5.60
C THR A 106 5.81 14.08 5.21
N ARG A 107 4.60 14.50 5.61
CA ARG A 107 3.35 13.91 5.12
C ARG A 107 3.03 14.30 3.68
N LYS A 108 3.70 15.32 3.12
CA LYS A 108 3.46 15.78 1.73
C LYS A 108 4.12 14.94 0.64
N LEU A 109 4.92 13.92 0.99
CA LEU A 109 5.63 13.12 -0.01
C LEU A 109 4.67 12.32 -0.90
N ILE A 110 3.91 11.40 -0.31
CA ILE A 110 2.79 10.67 -0.93
C ILE A 110 1.79 10.40 0.20
N ASP A 111 0.51 10.55 -0.11
CA ASP A 111 -0.55 10.19 0.83
C ASP A 111 -0.57 8.67 1.06
N ILE A 112 -0.65 8.24 2.32
CA ILE A 112 -0.70 6.82 2.68
C ILE A 112 -1.93 6.16 2.05
N THR A 113 -3.03 6.90 1.92
CA THR A 113 -4.28 6.43 1.32
C THR A 113 -4.10 5.95 -0.13
N PHE A 114 -3.16 6.53 -0.87
CA PHE A 114 -2.81 6.09 -2.22
C PHE A 114 -2.29 4.65 -2.23
N PHE A 115 -1.37 4.33 -1.31
CA PHE A 115 -0.82 2.98 -1.21
C PHE A 115 -1.87 1.95 -0.79
N ASP A 116 -2.79 2.34 0.11
CA ASP A 116 -3.88 1.46 0.54
C ASP A 116 -4.84 1.14 -0.61
N ALA A 117 -5.22 2.14 -1.41
CA ALA A 117 -6.06 1.94 -2.59
C ALA A 117 -5.41 1.00 -3.62
N GLN A 118 -4.11 1.17 -3.87
CA GLN A 118 -3.34 0.32 -4.78
C GLN A 118 -3.23 -1.13 -4.30
N ILE A 119 -3.02 -1.35 -3.00
CA ILE A 119 -3.00 -2.70 -2.40
C ILE A 119 -4.36 -3.37 -2.58
N LEU A 120 -5.45 -2.67 -2.29
CA LEU A 120 -6.80 -3.20 -2.46
C LEU A 120 -7.08 -3.57 -3.93
N ALA A 121 -6.71 -2.69 -4.86
CA ALA A 121 -6.91 -2.94 -6.29
C ALA A 121 -6.09 -4.15 -6.79
N LEU A 122 -4.83 -4.28 -6.39
CA LEU A 122 -4.00 -5.45 -6.70
C LEU A 122 -4.57 -6.72 -6.07
N SER A 123 -4.98 -6.67 -4.80
CA SER A 123 -5.56 -7.81 -4.09
C SER A 123 -6.85 -8.30 -4.76
N ASP A 124 -7.76 -7.39 -5.09
CA ASP A 124 -9.00 -7.69 -5.81
C ASP A 124 -8.70 -8.30 -7.20
N PHE A 125 -7.65 -7.81 -7.89
CA PHE A 125 -7.22 -8.37 -9.16
C PHE A 125 -6.68 -9.81 -9.02
N TYR A 126 -5.84 -10.07 -8.00
CA TYR A 126 -5.31 -11.39 -7.71
C TYR A 126 -6.40 -12.41 -7.36
N ALA A 127 -7.37 -12.01 -6.52
CA ALA A 127 -8.49 -12.86 -6.14
C ALA A 127 -9.30 -13.30 -7.38
N LYS A 128 -9.60 -12.35 -8.28
CA LYS A 128 -10.29 -12.62 -9.55
C LYS A 128 -9.53 -13.61 -10.43
N LEU A 129 -8.22 -13.44 -10.59
CA LEU A 129 -7.40 -14.34 -11.40
C LEU A 129 -7.39 -15.77 -10.86
N ARG A 130 -7.38 -15.93 -9.53
CA ARG A 130 -7.46 -17.25 -8.86
C ARG A 130 -8.85 -17.88 -8.89
N GLY A 131 -9.88 -17.15 -9.30
CA GLY A 131 -11.27 -17.61 -9.22
C GLY A 131 -11.79 -17.67 -7.78
N GLU A 132 -11.12 -17.00 -6.85
CA GLU A 132 -11.65 -16.75 -5.52
C GLU A 132 -12.73 -15.69 -5.65
N ASN A 133 -13.98 -16.12 -5.83
CA ASN A 133 -15.13 -15.25 -5.64
C ASN A 133 -15.19 -14.92 -4.15
N VAL A 134 -14.49 -13.86 -3.75
CA VAL A 134 -14.78 -13.18 -2.49
C VAL A 134 -16.13 -12.50 -2.70
N ASP A 135 -17.20 -13.27 -2.54
CA ASP A 135 -18.52 -12.70 -2.36
C ASP A 135 -18.40 -11.72 -1.20
N LYS A 136 -18.44 -10.43 -1.49
CA LYS A 136 -18.33 -9.34 -0.50
C LYS A 136 -19.48 -9.38 0.53
N ASN A 137 -20.42 -10.33 0.38
CA ASN A 137 -21.54 -10.66 1.26
C ASN A 137 -21.40 -11.99 2.02
N ILE A 138 -20.25 -12.69 1.97
CA ILE A 138 -20.03 -13.83 2.86
C ILE A 138 -19.83 -13.26 4.26
N ALA A 139 -20.95 -13.13 4.97
CA ALA A 139 -21.01 -13.10 6.41
C ALA A 139 -20.00 -14.13 6.94
N ILE A 140 -19.14 -13.69 7.85
CA ILE A 140 -18.20 -14.51 8.60
C ILE A 140 -18.98 -15.73 9.14
N GLY A 141 -18.82 -16.87 8.49
CA GLY A 141 -19.65 -18.03 8.75
C GLY A 141 -19.62 -18.99 7.58
N THR A 142 -18.78 -20.00 7.68
CA THR A 142 -18.87 -21.23 6.89
C THR A 142 -20.33 -21.62 6.67
N ASN A 143 -20.82 -21.56 5.42
CA ASN A 143 -22.14 -22.06 5.04
C ASN A 143 -22.16 -23.60 5.17
N PHE A 144 -22.27 -24.11 6.39
CA PHE A 144 -22.67 -25.48 6.63
C PHE A 144 -24.19 -25.52 6.74
N GLU A 145 -24.86 -26.08 5.76
CA GLU A 145 -26.28 -26.38 5.87
C GLU A 145 -26.44 -27.55 6.85
N ARG A 146 -26.96 -27.26 8.05
CA ARG A 146 -27.23 -28.30 9.05
C ARG A 146 -28.52 -29.02 8.67
N GLN A 147 -28.41 -30.29 8.30
CA GLN A 147 -29.55 -31.17 8.12
C GLN A 147 -29.65 -32.17 9.27
N SER A 148 -30.76 -32.17 9.98
CA SER A 148 -31.08 -33.19 10.99
C SER A 148 -32.32 -33.95 10.54
N ILE A 149 -32.17 -35.22 10.19
CA ILE A 149 -33.27 -36.10 9.80
C ILE A 149 -33.57 -37.04 10.97
N LYS A 150 -34.85 -37.24 11.27
CA LYS A 150 -35.32 -38.19 12.28
C LYS A 150 -35.93 -39.40 11.59
N TYR A 151 -35.53 -40.60 12.01
CA TYR A 151 -36.11 -41.85 11.55
C TYR A 151 -36.78 -42.55 12.74
N TRP A 152 -37.91 -43.21 12.47
CA TRP A 152 -38.50 -44.16 13.40
C TRP A 152 -37.95 -45.54 13.07
N VAL A 153 -37.35 -46.20 14.06
CA VAL A 153 -36.75 -47.53 13.90
C VAL A 153 -37.54 -48.51 14.75
N HIS A 154 -37.87 -49.67 14.18
CA HIS A 154 -38.51 -50.75 14.93
C HIS A 154 -37.52 -51.39 15.92
N PRO A 155 -37.97 -51.86 17.10
CA PRO A 155 -37.08 -52.40 18.13
C PRO A 155 -36.18 -53.56 17.66
N GLU A 156 -36.66 -54.33 16.69
CA GLU A 156 -35.95 -55.50 16.13
C GLU A 156 -34.73 -55.10 15.27
N ASP A 157 -34.75 -53.90 14.67
CA ASP A 157 -33.71 -53.43 13.75
C ASP A 157 -32.62 -52.59 14.44
N MET A 158 -32.75 -52.34 15.74
CA MET A 158 -31.87 -51.43 16.48
C MET A 158 -30.40 -51.87 16.46
N MET A 159 -30.14 -53.18 16.48
CA MET A 159 -28.77 -53.73 16.46
C MET A 159 -28.13 -53.73 15.07
N THR A 160 -28.92 -53.52 14.01
CA THR A 160 -28.45 -53.53 12.61
C THR A 160 -28.12 -52.12 12.12
N VAL A 161 -28.76 -51.10 12.69
CA VAL A 161 -28.65 -49.69 12.28
C VAL A 161 -27.53 -48.94 13.03
N ILE A 162 -27.00 -49.51 14.13
CA ILE A 162 -25.91 -48.96 14.94
C ILE A 162 -24.54 -49.36 14.38
#